data_AF-A0A524DEM0-F1
#
_entry.id   AF-A0A524DEM0-F1
#
_cell.length_a   1.000
_cell.length_b   1.000
_cell.length_c   1.000
_cell.angle_alpha   90.00
_cell.angle_beta   90.00
_cell.angle_gamma   90.00
#
_symmetry.space_group_name_H-M   'P 1'
#
loop_
_entity.id
_entity.type
_entity.pdbx_description
1 polymer ?
#
loop_
_entity_poly.entity_id
_entity_poly.type
_entity_poly.pdbx_seq_one_letter_code
_entity_poly.pdbx_strand_id
1 'polypeptide(L)'
;MDAKDKLFVEIKEETQDRFGIICLSCLVNLAKIEELKDFAEENQILLSIDTKSKPDYLRDFVYHFHKKFDENKTIGKEYESSVDYMGKTLLANEDIRKYLSELDFISKRELSDKFADFCADLEIAVYDASEISDYSLDLYLTRRTPLLRTEAVFVRTGVELTLEEYEKILELIKKSSKVATWTVFVTTPLGIYNIGLEKIINDMEDLRVWLYYVNPIHKEIYGITKGKKNKDYDTEIRDKYMNKLPREPIRAPSQVVKISKYYFSESDSYSTKNFTLYELTSKNHPDKREFDKKTRSNYSDLFKSIIFIDNNSGMPLFTYSKESDEGIDTLVSGFLSAMDNFVSELSTETSSLNEINYKGFYVQGDGGEKVKAALFLKSSADKILKERLKYLIKKFESEYESEIEKFRSKGDVSFFQNNKDIAEEVRNILKV
;
A
#
# COMPACT_ATOMS: atom_id res chain seq x y z
N MET A 1 -11.16 29.07 -24.51
CA MET A 1 -10.92 27.72 -23.96
C MET A 1 -10.59 26.85 -25.16
N ASP A 2 -9.41 26.23 -25.17
CA ASP A 2 -9.01 25.36 -26.29
C ASP A 2 -9.92 24.11 -26.36
N ALA A 3 -9.97 23.43 -27.51
CA ALA A 3 -10.79 22.23 -27.68
C ALA A 3 -10.41 21.13 -26.67
N LYS A 4 -9.12 21.02 -26.32
CA LYS A 4 -8.61 20.10 -25.31
C LYS A 4 -9.12 20.43 -23.91
N ASP A 5 -9.12 21.71 -23.54
CA ASP A 5 -9.66 22.16 -22.24
C ASP A 5 -11.16 21.88 -22.13
N LYS A 6 -11.92 22.12 -23.21
CA LYS A 6 -13.36 21.87 -23.23
C LYS A 6 -13.66 20.38 -23.03
N LEU A 7 -12.98 19.53 -23.78
CA LEU A 7 -13.16 18.08 -23.66
C LEU A 7 -12.74 17.58 -22.26
N PHE A 8 -11.66 18.10 -21.70
CA PHE A 8 -11.23 17.74 -20.35
C PHE A 8 -12.32 18.03 -19.31
N VAL A 9 -12.99 19.19 -19.41
CA VAL A 9 -14.11 19.54 -18.52
C VAL A 9 -15.32 18.62 -18.75
N GLU A 10 -15.67 18.35 -20.01
CA GLU A 10 -16.78 17.46 -20.37
C GLU A 10 -16.58 16.05 -19.78
N ILE A 11 -15.41 15.43 -20.00
CA ILE A 11 -15.09 14.10 -19.46
C ILE A 11 -15.08 14.10 -17.93
N LYS A 12 -14.60 15.18 -17.31
CA LYS A 12 -14.62 15.34 -15.86
C LYS A 12 -16.05 15.38 -15.31
N GLU A 13 -16.95 16.09 -15.98
CA GLU A 13 -18.36 16.16 -15.58
C GLU A 13 -19.10 14.83 -15.81
N GLU A 14 -18.80 14.11 -16.89
CA GLU A 14 -19.38 12.79 -17.18
C GLU A 14 -18.98 11.72 -16.16
N THR A 15 -17.80 11.86 -15.56
CA THR A 15 -17.25 10.89 -14.60
C THR A 15 -17.55 11.22 -13.14
N GLN A 16 -18.17 12.36 -12.84
CA GLN A 16 -18.37 12.86 -11.46
C GLN A 16 -19.33 12.02 -10.59
N ASP A 17 -20.15 11.18 -11.21
CA ASP A 17 -21.15 10.36 -10.52
C ASP A 17 -20.61 9.00 -10.08
N ARG A 18 -19.39 8.64 -10.48
CA ARG A 18 -18.70 7.42 -10.06
C ARG A 18 -17.44 7.76 -9.28
N PHE A 19 -17.10 6.90 -8.33
CA PHE A 19 -15.86 6.96 -7.57
C PHE A 19 -14.81 6.11 -8.29
N GLY A 20 -13.72 6.75 -8.71
CA GLY A 20 -12.56 6.02 -9.20
C GLY A 20 -11.72 5.51 -8.04
N ILE A 21 -11.38 4.22 -8.09
CA ILE A 21 -10.43 3.63 -7.13
C ILE A 21 -9.04 4.25 -7.31
N ILE A 22 -8.66 4.59 -8.55
CA ILE A 22 -7.38 5.20 -8.92
C ILE A 22 -7.61 6.56 -9.61
N CYS A 23 -7.05 7.62 -9.03
CA CYS A 23 -7.07 8.97 -9.61
C CYS A 23 -5.88 9.19 -10.57
N LEU A 24 -6.18 9.29 -11.87
CA LEU A 24 -5.17 9.45 -12.92
C LEU A 24 -4.45 10.81 -12.82
N SER A 25 -5.13 11.87 -12.38
CA SER A 25 -4.46 13.14 -12.11
C SER A 25 -3.43 13.04 -10.99
N CYS A 26 -3.68 12.24 -9.94
CA CYS A 26 -2.68 12.04 -8.88
C CYS A 26 -1.47 11.27 -9.38
N LEU A 27 -1.69 10.24 -10.19
CA LEU A 27 -0.63 9.44 -10.80
C LEU A 27 0.26 10.31 -11.72
N VAL A 28 -0.35 11.06 -12.64
CA VAL A 28 0.37 11.98 -13.54
C VAL A 28 1.10 13.07 -12.74
N ASN A 29 0.51 13.58 -11.66
CA ASN A 29 1.17 14.59 -10.83
C ASN A 29 2.39 14.07 -10.07
N LEU A 30 2.55 12.75 -9.89
CA LEU A 30 3.75 12.17 -9.31
C LEU A 30 4.84 11.90 -10.35
N ALA A 31 4.47 11.35 -11.50
CA ALA A 31 5.42 10.99 -12.56
C ALA A 31 6.36 12.13 -12.95
N LYS A 32 7.63 11.83 -13.22
CA LYS A 32 8.61 12.83 -13.71
C LYS A 32 8.16 13.35 -15.07
N ILE A 33 8.53 14.59 -15.39
CA ILE A 33 8.14 15.19 -16.68
C ILE A 33 8.76 14.40 -17.84
N GLU A 34 9.98 13.89 -17.64
CA GLU A 34 10.69 13.04 -18.59
C GLU A 34 9.90 11.76 -18.88
N GLU A 35 9.44 11.05 -17.85
CA GLU A 35 8.64 9.82 -18.01
C GLU A 35 7.30 10.09 -18.71
N LEU A 36 6.68 11.25 -18.47
CA LEU A 36 5.46 11.67 -19.19
C LEU A 36 5.74 11.99 -20.67
N LYS A 37 6.92 12.51 -21.00
CA LYS A 37 7.35 12.72 -22.40
C LYS A 37 7.61 11.39 -23.09
N ASP A 38 8.35 10.51 -22.45
CA ASP A 38 8.67 9.18 -22.99
C ASP A 38 7.38 8.40 -23.27
N PHE A 39 6.43 8.41 -22.31
CA PHE A 39 5.10 7.83 -22.51
C PHE A 39 4.34 8.46 -23.69
N ALA A 40 4.41 9.79 -23.85
CA ALA A 40 3.78 10.49 -24.97
C ALA A 40 4.38 10.06 -26.31
N GLU A 41 5.71 9.94 -26.39
CA GLU A 41 6.42 9.49 -27.59
C GLU A 41 6.08 8.05 -27.96
N GLU A 42 6.13 7.13 -26.98
CA GLU A 42 5.77 5.72 -27.13
C GLU A 42 4.34 5.53 -27.67
N ASN A 43 3.41 6.35 -27.19
CA ASN A 43 1.99 6.27 -27.54
C ASN A 43 1.57 7.20 -28.69
N GLN A 44 2.55 7.86 -29.33
CA GLN A 44 2.38 8.80 -30.44
C GLN A 44 1.38 9.91 -30.12
N ILE A 45 1.44 10.45 -28.91
CA ILE A 45 0.58 11.52 -28.42
C ILE A 45 1.09 12.85 -28.94
N LEU A 46 0.23 13.59 -29.65
CA LEU A 46 0.56 14.93 -30.13
C LEU A 46 0.41 15.97 -28.99
N LEU A 47 1.54 16.28 -28.37
CA LEU A 47 1.61 17.29 -27.31
C LEU A 47 1.39 18.71 -27.88
N SER A 48 0.74 19.56 -27.10
CA SER A 48 0.56 20.98 -27.43
C SER A 48 1.88 21.76 -27.30
N ILE A 49 2.01 22.87 -28.04
CA ILE A 49 3.22 23.71 -28.01
C ILE A 49 3.45 24.32 -26.61
N ASP A 50 2.39 24.50 -25.85
CA ASP A 50 2.37 25.05 -24.49
C ASP A 50 2.46 23.99 -23.39
N THR A 51 2.55 22.69 -23.73
CA THR A 51 2.65 21.60 -22.75
C THR A 51 3.94 21.70 -21.94
N LYS A 52 3.82 22.26 -20.74
CA LYS A 52 4.96 22.55 -19.85
C LYS A 52 4.77 22.02 -18.45
N SER A 53 3.53 21.71 -18.06
CA SER A 53 3.20 21.24 -16.72
C SER A 53 2.49 19.88 -16.77
N LYS A 54 2.57 19.09 -15.68
CA LYS A 54 1.91 17.79 -15.56
C LYS A 54 0.38 17.84 -15.86
N PRO A 55 -0.36 18.89 -15.43
CA PRO A 55 -1.74 19.07 -15.87
C PRO A 55 -1.93 19.23 -17.39
N ASP A 56 -0.98 19.86 -18.08
CA ASP A 56 -1.06 20.02 -19.54
C ASP A 56 -0.88 18.67 -20.25
N TYR A 57 0.06 17.83 -19.77
CA TYR A 57 0.18 16.44 -20.24
C TYR A 57 -1.11 15.67 -20.05
N LEU A 58 -1.75 15.77 -18.87
CA LEU A 58 -3.01 15.07 -18.62
C LEU A 58 -4.10 15.49 -19.62
N ARG A 59 -4.22 16.78 -19.96
CA ARG A 59 -5.19 17.25 -20.97
C ARG A 59 -4.88 16.71 -22.36
N ASP A 60 -3.60 16.69 -22.75
CA ASP A 60 -3.17 16.11 -24.02
C ASP A 60 -3.48 14.61 -24.08
N PHE A 61 -3.26 13.89 -22.98
CA PHE A 61 -3.55 12.45 -22.88
C PHE A 61 -5.06 12.20 -23.00
N VAL A 62 -5.88 12.90 -22.21
CA VAL A 62 -7.35 12.79 -22.28
C VAL A 62 -7.84 13.00 -23.71
N TYR A 63 -7.37 14.06 -24.37
CA TYR A 63 -7.76 14.36 -25.74
C TYR A 63 -7.38 13.23 -26.71
N HIS A 64 -6.15 12.73 -26.63
CA HIS A 64 -5.67 11.65 -27.49
C HIS A 64 -6.44 10.34 -27.30
N PHE A 65 -6.58 9.91 -26.05
CA PHE A 65 -7.23 8.64 -25.72
C PHE A 65 -8.73 8.67 -26.00
N HIS A 66 -9.39 9.81 -25.75
CA HIS A 66 -10.79 9.99 -26.10
C HIS A 66 -11.01 9.93 -27.62
N LYS A 67 -10.20 10.66 -28.40
CA LYS A 67 -10.27 10.62 -29.86
C LYS A 67 -10.07 9.19 -30.41
N LYS A 68 -9.07 8.46 -29.91
CA LYS A 68 -8.84 7.06 -30.31
C LYS A 68 -10.01 6.15 -29.94
N PHE A 69 -10.59 6.34 -28.76
CA PHE A 69 -11.75 5.58 -28.30
C PHE A 69 -12.97 5.77 -29.22
N ASP A 70 -13.26 7.02 -29.58
CA ASP A 70 -14.41 7.37 -30.44
C ASP A 70 -14.22 6.91 -31.89
N GLU A 71 -13.01 7.03 -32.43
CA GLU A 71 -12.72 6.69 -33.83
C GLU A 71 -12.57 5.17 -34.06
N ASN A 72 -12.22 4.39 -33.03
CA ASN A 72 -11.97 2.95 -33.13
C ASN A 72 -12.97 2.11 -32.35
N LYS A 73 -13.96 1.56 -33.07
CA LYS A 73 -14.98 0.66 -32.52
C LYS A 73 -14.47 -0.60 -31.83
N THR A 74 -13.24 -1.05 -32.13
CA THR A 74 -12.64 -2.19 -31.45
C THR A 74 -12.23 -1.82 -30.02
N ILE A 75 -11.69 -0.62 -29.83
CA ILE A 75 -11.33 -0.09 -28.50
C ILE A 75 -12.60 0.03 -27.65
N GLY A 76 -13.68 0.60 -28.20
CA GLY A 76 -14.97 0.69 -27.49
C GLY A 76 -15.63 -0.64 -27.12
N LYS A 77 -15.12 -1.79 -27.59
CA LYS A 77 -15.56 -3.13 -27.15
C LYS A 77 -14.72 -3.71 -26.02
N GLU A 78 -13.47 -3.26 -25.88
CA GLU A 78 -12.50 -3.77 -24.92
C GLU A 78 -12.46 -2.93 -23.64
N TYR A 79 -12.79 -1.65 -23.74
CA TYR A 79 -12.71 -0.67 -22.66
C TYR A 79 -14.08 -0.08 -22.36
N GLU A 80 -14.37 0.14 -21.08
CA GLU A 80 -15.67 0.67 -20.63
C GLU A 80 -15.84 2.16 -21.01
N SER A 81 -14.74 2.91 -21.04
CA SER A 81 -14.71 4.33 -21.36
C SER A 81 -13.33 4.75 -21.87
N SER A 82 -13.23 5.99 -22.40
CA SER A 82 -11.93 6.57 -22.73
C SER A 82 -11.01 6.75 -21.51
N VAL A 83 -11.59 6.94 -20.32
CA VAL A 83 -10.82 7.03 -19.05
C VAL A 83 -10.30 5.66 -18.64
N ASP A 84 -11.09 4.59 -18.80
CA ASP A 84 -10.62 3.20 -18.59
C ASP A 84 -9.49 2.84 -19.56
N TYR A 85 -9.64 3.20 -20.84
CA TYR A 85 -8.61 2.98 -21.85
C TYR A 85 -7.31 3.73 -21.51
N MET A 86 -7.40 5.00 -21.15
CA MET A 86 -6.25 5.80 -20.73
C MET A 86 -5.59 5.22 -19.47
N GLY A 87 -6.39 4.88 -18.45
CA GLY A 87 -5.90 4.35 -17.18
C GLY A 87 -5.14 3.03 -17.33
N LYS A 88 -5.71 2.08 -18.09
CA LYS A 88 -5.04 0.81 -18.42
C LYS A 88 -3.76 1.03 -19.22
N THR A 89 -3.76 1.96 -20.17
CA THR A 89 -2.55 2.24 -20.98
C THR A 89 -1.45 2.88 -20.12
N LEU A 90 -1.79 3.83 -19.25
CA LEU A 90 -0.83 4.46 -18.33
C LEU A 90 -0.19 3.43 -17.39
N LEU A 91 -0.99 2.55 -16.77
CA LEU A 91 -0.47 1.55 -15.83
C LEU A 91 0.16 0.32 -16.50
N ALA A 92 0.05 0.18 -17.82
CA ALA A 92 0.84 -0.80 -18.57
C ALA A 92 2.30 -0.36 -18.70
N ASN A 93 2.59 0.95 -18.65
CA ASN A 93 3.95 1.48 -18.64
C ASN A 93 4.54 1.37 -17.23
N GLU A 94 5.70 0.69 -17.10
CA GLU A 94 6.29 0.37 -15.79
C GLU A 94 6.79 1.62 -15.04
N ASP A 95 7.29 2.62 -15.76
CA ASP A 95 7.76 3.88 -15.20
C ASP A 95 6.64 4.70 -14.59
N ILE A 96 5.43 4.61 -15.14
CA ILE A 96 4.26 5.25 -14.54
C ILE A 96 3.66 4.35 -13.45
N ARG A 97 3.58 3.03 -13.69
CA ARG A 97 2.98 2.05 -12.76
C ARG A 97 3.64 2.07 -11.38
N LYS A 98 4.97 2.27 -11.30
CA LYS A 98 5.70 2.29 -10.01
C LYS A 98 5.13 3.31 -9.02
N TYR A 99 4.61 4.44 -9.52
CA TYR A 99 3.99 5.47 -8.68
C TYR A 99 2.67 5.03 -8.04
N LEU A 100 1.94 4.08 -8.62
CA LEU A 100 0.75 3.52 -7.97
C LEU A 100 1.13 2.79 -6.67
N SER A 101 2.22 2.03 -6.69
CA SER A 101 2.73 1.34 -5.51
C SER A 101 3.23 2.32 -4.44
N GLU A 102 3.83 3.44 -4.83
CA GLU A 102 4.25 4.49 -3.91
C GLU A 102 3.06 5.21 -3.26
N LEU A 103 2.03 5.51 -4.08
CA LEU A 103 0.78 6.12 -3.65
C LEU A 103 0.03 5.24 -2.66
N ASP A 104 -0.05 3.94 -2.95
CA ASP A 104 -0.83 2.99 -2.20
C ASP A 104 -0.11 2.46 -0.95
N PHE A 105 1.17 2.79 -0.76
CA PHE A 105 1.98 2.13 0.26
C PHE A 105 1.49 2.42 1.69
N ILE A 106 0.97 1.36 2.32
CA ILE A 106 0.58 1.30 3.71
C ILE A 106 1.01 -0.07 4.26
N SER A 107 1.57 -0.10 5.48
CA SER A 107 1.89 -1.36 6.14
C SER A 107 0.59 -2.08 6.51
N LYS A 108 0.63 -3.42 6.61
CA LYS A 108 -0.56 -4.20 6.99
C LYS A 108 -1.09 -3.77 8.35
N ARG A 109 -0.20 -3.54 9.33
CA ARG A 109 -0.61 -3.03 10.65
C ARG A 109 -1.24 -1.65 10.56
N GLU A 110 -0.67 -0.75 9.77
CA GLU A 110 -1.20 0.60 9.60
C GLU A 110 -2.60 0.54 8.95
N LEU A 111 -2.79 -0.32 7.93
CA LEU A 111 -4.09 -0.59 7.30
C LEU A 111 -5.12 -1.15 8.30
N SER A 112 -4.74 -2.17 9.08
CA SER A 112 -5.58 -2.75 10.13
C SER A 112 -5.96 -1.71 11.19
N ASP A 113 -5.03 -0.86 11.64
CA ASP A 113 -5.29 0.18 12.63
C ASP A 113 -6.25 1.24 12.07
N LYS A 114 -6.12 1.66 10.80
CA LYS A 114 -7.07 2.59 10.15
C LYS A 114 -8.47 2.02 10.05
N PHE A 115 -8.57 0.76 9.63
CA PHE A 115 -9.85 0.08 9.55
C PHE A 115 -10.47 -0.14 10.93
N ALA A 116 -9.64 -0.42 11.95
CA ALA A 116 -10.09 -0.58 13.33
C ALA A 116 -10.61 0.73 13.94
N ASP A 117 -9.94 1.86 13.68
CA ASP A 117 -10.41 3.19 14.08
C ASP A 117 -11.79 3.48 13.47
N PHE A 118 -11.96 3.20 12.17
CA PHE A 118 -13.24 3.31 11.47
C PHE A 118 -14.34 2.42 12.08
N CYS A 119 -14.04 1.15 12.37
CA CYS A 119 -14.99 0.25 13.02
C CYS A 119 -15.41 0.77 14.40
N ALA A 120 -14.48 1.33 15.17
CA ALA A 120 -14.76 1.87 16.49
C ALA A 120 -15.70 3.09 16.42
N ASP A 121 -15.57 3.95 15.40
CA ASP A 121 -16.50 5.05 15.13
C ASP A 121 -17.93 4.55 14.84
N LEU A 122 -18.06 3.33 14.32
CA LEU A 122 -19.35 2.63 14.09
C LEU A 122 -19.84 1.82 15.30
N GLU A 123 -19.26 2.06 16.48
CA GLU A 123 -19.54 1.34 17.73
C GLU A 123 -19.21 -0.17 17.69
N ILE A 124 -18.24 -0.57 16.87
CA ILE A 124 -17.79 -1.96 16.73
C ILE A 124 -16.47 -2.14 17.51
N ALA A 125 -16.41 -3.16 18.37
CA ALA A 125 -15.18 -3.52 19.05
C ALA A 125 -14.31 -4.41 18.16
N VAL A 126 -13.01 -4.11 18.11
CA VAL A 126 -12.05 -4.72 17.18
C VAL A 126 -10.97 -5.45 17.96
N TYR A 127 -10.82 -6.75 17.73
CA TYR A 127 -9.79 -7.58 18.33
C TYR A 127 -8.71 -7.92 17.30
N ASP A 128 -7.46 -7.94 17.76
CA ASP A 128 -6.35 -8.49 16.97
C ASP A 128 -6.43 -10.01 16.99
N ALA A 129 -6.55 -10.61 15.81
CA ALA A 129 -6.64 -12.05 15.65
C ALA A 129 -5.39 -12.65 15.01
N SER A 130 -4.37 -11.83 14.69
CA SER A 130 -3.23 -12.27 13.87
C SER A 130 -2.37 -13.37 14.50
N GLU A 131 -2.40 -13.49 15.83
CA GLU A 131 -1.66 -14.51 16.58
C GLU A 131 -2.44 -15.84 16.72
N ILE A 132 -3.68 -15.89 16.25
CA ILE A 132 -4.53 -17.09 16.32
C ILE A 132 -4.45 -17.82 14.97
N SER A 133 -3.76 -18.95 14.95
CA SER A 133 -3.54 -19.73 13.72
C SER A 133 -4.84 -20.27 13.10
N ASP A 134 -5.84 -20.61 13.93
CA ASP A 134 -7.17 -21.04 13.48
C ASP A 134 -7.78 -20.02 12.51
N TYR A 135 -8.15 -20.47 11.31
CA TYR A 135 -8.77 -19.67 10.24
C TYR A 135 -7.93 -18.48 9.73
N SER A 136 -6.78 -18.19 10.36
CA SER A 136 -5.79 -17.18 9.94
C SER A 136 -6.40 -15.80 9.71
N LEU A 137 -7.23 -15.35 10.66
CA LEU A 137 -7.89 -14.05 10.61
C LEU A 137 -6.92 -12.94 11.03
N ASP A 138 -7.09 -11.75 10.47
CA ASP A 138 -6.29 -10.58 10.85
C ASP A 138 -6.96 -9.82 11.99
N LEU A 139 -8.27 -9.58 11.87
CA LEU A 139 -9.08 -8.95 12.91
C LEU A 139 -10.36 -9.75 13.16
N TYR A 140 -10.92 -9.57 14.35
CA TYR A 140 -12.22 -10.11 14.71
C TYR A 140 -13.09 -9.02 15.31
N LEU A 141 -14.26 -8.78 14.71
CA LEU A 141 -15.15 -7.69 15.11
C LEU A 141 -16.29 -8.23 15.96
N THR A 142 -16.71 -7.46 16.96
CA THR A 142 -17.89 -7.76 17.75
C THR A 142 -18.77 -6.54 17.96
N ARG A 143 -20.08 -6.73 17.83
CA ARG A 143 -21.09 -5.73 18.19
C ARG A 143 -22.18 -6.42 19.00
N ARG A 144 -22.44 -5.93 20.22
CA ARG A 144 -23.32 -6.62 21.20
C ARG A 144 -24.80 -6.24 21.09
N THR A 145 -25.12 -5.09 20.52
CA THR A 145 -26.47 -4.53 20.53
C THR A 145 -27.10 -4.57 19.13
N PRO A 146 -28.34 -5.07 18.94
CA PRO A 146 -29.23 -5.71 19.94
C PRO A 146 -28.93 -7.20 20.21
N LEU A 147 -28.12 -7.84 19.36
CA LEU A 147 -27.64 -9.21 19.52
C LEU A 147 -26.15 -9.25 19.18
N LEU A 148 -25.43 -10.23 19.71
CA LEU A 148 -24.03 -10.44 19.37
C LEU A 148 -23.89 -10.73 17.86
N ARG A 149 -23.22 -9.81 17.19
CA ARG A 149 -22.81 -9.87 15.79
C ARG A 149 -21.30 -9.99 15.77
N THR A 150 -20.81 -10.92 14.96
CA THR A 150 -19.37 -11.15 14.82
C THR A 150 -18.95 -11.15 13.36
N GLU A 151 -17.76 -10.62 13.10
CA GLU A 151 -17.22 -10.50 11.74
C GLU A 151 -15.77 -10.98 11.72
N ALA A 152 -15.47 -11.87 10.78
CA ALA A 152 -14.12 -12.32 10.48
C ALA A 152 -13.51 -11.40 9.43
N VAL A 153 -12.35 -10.82 9.71
CA VAL A 153 -11.75 -9.81 8.82
C VAL A 153 -10.42 -10.31 8.28
N PHE A 154 -10.29 -10.21 6.96
CA PHE A 154 -9.05 -10.39 6.23
C PHE A 154 -8.56 -9.03 5.73
N VAL A 155 -7.31 -8.70 6.02
CA VAL A 155 -6.67 -7.44 5.65
C VAL A 155 -5.47 -7.74 4.76
N ARG A 156 -5.47 -7.26 3.52
CA ARG A 156 -4.34 -7.42 2.60
C ARG A 156 -3.97 -6.09 1.97
N THR A 157 -2.71 -5.72 2.10
CA THR A 157 -2.15 -4.57 1.35
C THR A 157 -2.07 -4.91 -0.14
N GLY A 158 -1.97 -3.90 -1.00
CA GLY A 158 -1.80 -4.13 -2.43
C GLY A 158 -0.55 -4.95 -2.78
N VAL A 159 0.52 -4.80 -1.98
CA VAL A 159 1.77 -5.56 -2.14
C VAL A 159 1.59 -7.04 -1.83
N GLU A 160 0.75 -7.38 -0.85
CA GLU A 160 0.48 -8.78 -0.48
C GLU A 160 -0.50 -9.44 -1.46
N LEU A 161 -1.34 -8.66 -2.13
CA LEU A 161 -2.46 -9.17 -2.91
C LEU A 161 -2.06 -9.50 -4.35
N THR A 162 -1.31 -10.59 -4.52
CA THR A 162 -1.08 -11.23 -5.82
C THR A 162 -2.24 -12.16 -6.19
N LEU A 163 -2.35 -12.57 -7.46
CA LEU A 163 -3.37 -13.54 -7.88
C LEU A 163 -3.28 -14.86 -7.09
N GLU A 164 -2.07 -15.37 -6.85
CA GLU A 164 -1.87 -16.61 -6.10
C GLU A 164 -2.28 -16.46 -4.63
N GLU A 165 -1.88 -15.38 -3.98
CA GLU A 165 -2.25 -15.13 -2.59
C GLU A 165 -3.76 -14.90 -2.47
N TYR A 166 -4.36 -14.19 -3.43
CA TYR A 166 -5.79 -13.93 -3.45
C TYR A 166 -6.62 -15.22 -3.50
N GLU A 167 -6.24 -16.22 -4.31
CA GLU A 167 -6.94 -17.51 -4.33
C GLU A 167 -6.87 -18.23 -2.97
N LYS A 168 -5.72 -18.18 -2.28
CA LYS A 168 -5.58 -18.70 -0.90
C LYS A 168 -6.51 -17.97 0.07
N ILE A 169 -6.67 -16.64 -0.09
CA ILE A 169 -7.58 -15.84 0.72
C ILE A 169 -9.03 -16.22 0.49
N LEU A 170 -9.44 -16.48 -0.75
CA LEU A 170 -10.80 -16.94 -1.04
C LEU A 170 -11.12 -18.27 -0.33
N GLU A 171 -10.14 -19.17 -0.21
CA GLU A 171 -10.31 -20.39 0.59
C GLU A 171 -10.44 -20.11 2.09
N LEU A 172 -9.61 -19.21 2.64
CA LEU A 172 -9.68 -18.82 4.04
C LEU A 172 -11.01 -18.14 4.38
N ILE A 173 -11.51 -17.27 3.50
CA ILE A 173 -12.83 -16.65 3.59
C ILE A 173 -13.91 -17.73 3.71
N LYS A 174 -13.91 -18.72 2.80
CA LYS A 174 -14.88 -19.84 2.85
C LYS A 174 -14.80 -20.60 4.17
N LYS A 175 -13.59 -20.91 4.64
CA LYS A 175 -13.36 -21.64 5.91
C LYS A 175 -13.82 -20.85 7.13
N SER A 176 -13.60 -19.53 7.14
CA SER A 176 -13.97 -18.63 8.26
C SER A 176 -15.47 -18.43 8.45
N SER A 177 -16.29 -18.79 7.45
CA SER A 177 -17.75 -18.61 7.49
C SER A 177 -18.42 -19.27 8.69
N LYS A 178 -17.78 -20.28 9.30
CA LYS A 178 -18.25 -21.00 10.48
C LYS A 178 -18.08 -20.22 11.79
N VAL A 179 -17.06 -19.37 11.88
CA VAL A 179 -16.67 -18.69 13.13
C VAL A 179 -17.19 -17.27 13.27
N ALA A 180 -17.80 -16.71 12.23
CA ALA A 180 -18.34 -15.36 12.26
C ALA A 180 -19.66 -15.24 11.50
N THR A 181 -20.50 -14.30 11.94
CA THR A 181 -21.80 -14.05 11.31
C THR A 181 -21.63 -13.45 9.92
N TRP A 182 -20.62 -12.59 9.73
CA TRP A 182 -20.21 -12.03 8.45
C TRP A 182 -18.71 -12.19 8.24
N THR A 183 -18.30 -12.00 6.99
CA THR A 183 -16.90 -11.91 6.62
C THR A 183 -16.65 -10.58 5.93
N VAL A 184 -15.49 -9.99 6.22
CA VAL A 184 -15.05 -8.69 5.70
C VAL A 184 -13.69 -8.87 5.04
N PHE A 185 -13.53 -8.29 3.86
CA PHE A 185 -12.25 -8.20 3.17
C PHE A 185 -11.88 -6.73 3.01
N VAL A 186 -10.70 -6.37 3.49
CA VAL A 186 -10.17 -5.01 3.46
C VAL A 186 -8.89 -5.00 2.66
N THR A 187 -8.83 -4.13 1.66
CA THR A 187 -7.63 -3.94 0.86
C THR A 187 -7.42 -2.48 0.49
N THR A 188 -6.55 -2.22 -0.46
CA THR A 188 -6.15 -0.89 -0.93
C THR A 188 -6.40 -0.77 -2.44
N PRO A 189 -6.41 0.45 -3.01
CA PRO A 189 -6.50 0.66 -4.45
C PRO A 189 -5.57 -0.24 -5.29
N LEU A 190 -4.29 -0.40 -4.91
CA LEU A 190 -3.38 -1.30 -5.63
C LEU A 190 -3.81 -2.77 -5.53
N GLY A 191 -4.35 -3.20 -4.39
CA GLY A 191 -4.87 -4.56 -4.24
C GLY A 191 -6.03 -4.83 -5.19
N ILE A 192 -6.96 -3.88 -5.32
CA ILE A 192 -8.06 -3.96 -6.29
C ILE A 192 -7.51 -3.99 -7.72
N TYR A 193 -6.52 -3.15 -8.03
CA TYR A 193 -5.89 -3.13 -9.36
C TYR A 193 -5.24 -4.48 -9.72
N ASN A 194 -4.48 -5.08 -8.81
CA ASN A 194 -3.76 -6.33 -9.05
C ASN A 194 -4.70 -7.51 -9.38
N ILE A 195 -5.91 -7.51 -8.81
CA ILE A 195 -6.92 -8.56 -9.02
C ILE A 195 -7.89 -8.22 -10.15
N GLY A 196 -8.16 -6.94 -10.35
CA GLY A 196 -9.21 -6.43 -11.23
C GLY A 196 -10.52 -6.19 -10.47
N LEU A 197 -11.06 -4.97 -10.60
CA LEU A 197 -12.26 -4.52 -9.88
C LEU A 197 -13.48 -5.41 -10.12
N GLU A 198 -13.74 -5.81 -11.36
CA GLU A 198 -14.89 -6.67 -11.67
C GLU A 198 -14.74 -8.07 -11.07
N LYS A 199 -13.54 -8.65 -11.15
CA LYS A 199 -13.26 -9.97 -10.58
C LYS A 199 -13.46 -9.97 -9.07
N ILE A 200 -12.85 -9.02 -8.36
CA ILE A 200 -12.96 -8.95 -6.90
C ILE A 200 -14.40 -8.67 -6.46
N ILE A 201 -15.16 -7.82 -7.17
CA ILE A 201 -16.58 -7.61 -6.87
C ILE A 201 -17.36 -8.91 -7.00
N ASN A 202 -17.24 -9.60 -8.13
CA ASN A 202 -17.97 -10.85 -8.40
C ASN A 202 -17.65 -11.91 -7.33
N ASP A 203 -16.37 -12.12 -7.04
CA ASP A 203 -15.94 -13.08 -6.02
C ASP A 203 -16.50 -12.74 -4.63
N MET A 204 -16.46 -11.46 -4.23
CA MET A 204 -16.94 -11.03 -2.91
C MET A 204 -18.47 -11.10 -2.81
N GLU A 205 -19.21 -10.82 -3.87
CA GLU A 205 -20.67 -10.99 -3.90
C GLU A 205 -21.07 -12.46 -3.80
N ASP A 206 -20.40 -13.35 -4.55
CA ASP A 206 -20.61 -14.79 -4.51
C ASP A 206 -20.33 -15.38 -3.12
N LEU A 207 -19.26 -14.90 -2.48
CA LEU A 207 -18.87 -15.29 -1.13
C LEU A 207 -19.63 -14.54 -0.04
N ARG A 208 -20.50 -13.58 -0.39
CA ARG A 208 -21.30 -12.76 0.55
C ARG A 208 -20.45 -11.95 1.52
N VAL A 209 -19.29 -11.49 1.07
CA VAL A 209 -18.30 -10.74 1.85
C VAL A 209 -18.55 -9.24 1.71
N TRP A 210 -18.32 -8.50 2.80
CA TRP A 210 -18.20 -7.04 2.72
C TRP A 210 -16.82 -6.67 2.23
N LEU A 211 -16.72 -6.06 1.05
CA LEU A 211 -15.47 -5.55 0.51
C LEU A 211 -15.31 -4.08 0.89
N TYR A 212 -14.19 -3.75 1.52
CA TYR A 212 -13.76 -2.36 1.74
C TYR A 212 -12.43 -2.11 1.05
N TYR A 213 -12.24 -0.89 0.59
CA TYR A 213 -10.90 -0.37 0.35
C TYR A 213 -10.61 0.82 1.26
N VAL A 214 -9.34 0.92 1.64
CA VAL A 214 -8.78 2.05 2.38
C VAL A 214 -7.81 2.73 1.45
N ASN A 215 -8.08 3.98 1.10
CA ASN A 215 -7.18 4.80 0.30
C ASN A 215 -6.24 5.58 1.24
N PRO A 216 -4.95 5.18 1.35
CA PRO A 216 -4.02 5.82 2.27
C PRO A 216 -3.66 7.25 1.84
N ILE A 217 -3.73 7.53 0.55
CA ILE A 217 -3.49 8.86 0.00
C ILE A 217 -4.64 9.72 0.46
N HIS A 218 -5.85 9.45 -0.01
CA HIS A 218 -6.97 10.37 0.15
C HIS A 218 -7.53 10.38 1.58
N LYS A 219 -7.12 9.41 2.39
CA LYS A 219 -7.64 9.16 3.74
C LYS A 219 -9.13 8.89 3.64
N GLU A 220 -9.48 7.92 2.81
CA GLU A 220 -10.86 7.53 2.56
C GLU A 220 -11.03 6.03 2.80
N ILE A 221 -12.20 5.66 3.29
CA ILE A 221 -12.63 4.27 3.39
C ILE A 221 -13.99 4.20 2.72
N TYR A 222 -14.17 3.22 1.84
CA TYR A 222 -15.47 2.94 1.22
C TYR A 222 -15.74 1.45 1.23
N GLY A 223 -17.00 1.11 1.45
CA GLY A 223 -17.49 -0.23 1.18
C GLY A 223 -17.92 -0.35 -0.28
N ILE A 224 -17.43 -1.35 -0.99
CA ILE A 224 -17.79 -1.61 -2.39
C ILE A 224 -18.97 -2.60 -2.46
N THR A 225 -18.84 -3.73 -1.77
CA THR A 225 -19.89 -4.77 -1.74
C THR A 225 -20.53 -4.88 -0.37
N LYS A 226 -21.82 -5.25 -0.35
CA LYS A 226 -22.55 -5.55 0.88
C LYS A 226 -22.54 -7.05 1.16
N GLY A 227 -21.93 -7.45 2.27
CA GLY A 227 -21.96 -8.84 2.69
C GLY A 227 -23.34 -9.30 3.19
N LYS A 228 -23.51 -10.62 3.33
CA LYS A 228 -24.71 -11.24 3.89
C LYS A 228 -24.31 -12.24 4.97
N LYS A 229 -25.26 -12.59 5.84
CA LYS A 229 -25.01 -13.56 6.91
C LYS A 229 -24.50 -14.88 6.31
N ASN A 230 -23.44 -15.41 6.92
CA ASN A 230 -22.84 -16.69 6.56
C ASN A 230 -23.84 -17.83 6.79
N LYS A 231 -23.92 -18.74 5.81
CA LYS A 231 -24.86 -19.88 5.84
C LYS A 231 -24.42 -20.95 6.85
N ASP A 232 -23.11 -21.17 6.94
CA ASP A 232 -22.51 -22.25 7.72
C ASP A 232 -22.09 -21.79 9.12
N TYR A 233 -22.61 -20.64 9.55
CA TYR A 233 -22.31 -20.03 10.83
C TYR A 233 -22.69 -20.94 12.00
N ASP A 234 -21.72 -21.23 12.87
CA ASP A 234 -21.89 -22.10 14.03
C ASP A 234 -21.59 -21.34 15.33
N THR A 235 -22.54 -21.38 16.25
CA THR A 235 -22.48 -20.64 17.53
C THR A 235 -21.43 -21.23 18.47
N GLU A 236 -21.29 -22.55 18.53
CA GLU A 236 -20.31 -23.21 19.40
C GLU A 236 -18.88 -23.02 18.89
N ILE A 237 -18.67 -23.12 17.57
CA ILE A 237 -17.35 -22.88 16.98
C ILE A 237 -16.98 -21.40 17.16
N ARG A 238 -17.92 -20.46 16.95
CA ARG A 238 -17.72 -19.04 17.26
C ARG A 238 -17.26 -18.83 18.70
N ASP A 239 -17.97 -19.38 19.68
CA ASP A 239 -17.64 -19.15 21.10
C ASP A 239 -16.29 -19.75 21.49
N LYS A 240 -15.97 -20.93 20.96
CA LYS A 240 -14.63 -21.53 21.11
C LYS A 240 -13.54 -20.63 20.52
N TYR A 241 -13.78 -20.01 19.37
CA TYR A 241 -12.85 -19.07 18.76
C TYR A 241 -12.72 -17.79 19.59
N MET A 242 -13.84 -17.20 20.03
CA MET A 242 -13.85 -15.96 20.82
C MET A 242 -13.07 -16.10 22.15
N ASN A 243 -13.06 -17.28 22.75
CA ASN A 243 -12.26 -17.54 23.96
C ASN A 243 -10.74 -17.48 23.75
N LYS A 244 -10.28 -17.54 22.49
CA LYS A 244 -8.87 -17.41 22.12
C LYS A 244 -8.46 -15.95 21.86
N LEU A 245 -9.43 -15.04 21.70
CA LEU A 245 -9.15 -13.64 21.44
C LEU A 245 -8.46 -12.98 22.64
N PRO A 246 -7.63 -11.95 22.40
CA PRO A 246 -7.11 -11.11 23.47
C PRO A 246 -8.24 -10.58 24.36
N ARG A 247 -7.96 -10.46 25.66
CA ARG A 247 -8.95 -9.96 26.64
C ARG A 247 -9.41 -8.55 26.31
N GLU A 248 -8.48 -7.71 25.86
CA GLU A 248 -8.74 -6.33 25.50
C GLU A 248 -8.74 -6.18 23.98
N PRO A 249 -9.76 -5.49 23.41
CA PRO A 249 -9.75 -5.14 22.00
C PRO A 249 -8.63 -4.13 21.72
N ILE A 250 -8.07 -4.15 20.50
CA ILE A 250 -7.12 -3.12 20.06
C ILE A 250 -7.79 -1.76 19.88
N ARG A 251 -9.11 -1.77 19.60
CA ARG A 251 -9.97 -0.60 19.55
C ARG A 251 -11.35 -0.94 20.09
N ALA A 252 -11.83 -0.13 21.02
CA ALA A 252 -13.21 -0.15 21.51
C ALA A 252 -13.87 1.23 21.33
N PRO A 253 -15.20 1.30 21.22
CA PRO A 253 -15.94 2.57 21.16
C PRO A 253 -15.63 3.50 22.35
N SER A 254 -15.37 2.93 23.54
CA SER A 254 -14.99 3.67 24.74
C SER A 254 -13.57 4.28 24.69
N GLN A 255 -12.73 3.82 23.76
CA GLN A 255 -11.35 4.31 23.57
C GLN A 255 -11.27 5.37 22.45
N VAL A 256 -12.40 5.71 21.81
CA VAL A 256 -12.47 6.74 20.76
C VAL A 256 -12.33 8.13 21.40
N VAL A 257 -11.09 8.53 21.68
CA VAL A 257 -10.76 9.91 22.12
C VAL A 257 -10.64 10.85 20.91
N LYS A 258 -10.41 10.28 19.70
CA LYS A 258 -10.33 10.98 18.42
C LYS A 258 -11.03 10.13 17.35
N ILE A 259 -12.00 10.73 16.66
CA ILE A 259 -12.69 10.16 15.49
C ILE A 259 -11.64 9.79 14.43
N SER A 260 -11.92 8.76 13.63
CA SER A 260 -11.10 8.39 12.49
C SER A 260 -10.77 9.63 11.65
N LYS A 261 -9.51 9.70 11.23
CA LYS A 261 -9.04 10.75 10.31
C LYS A 261 -9.43 10.47 8.86
N TYR A 262 -10.07 9.33 8.61
CA TYR A 262 -10.47 8.90 7.28
C TYR A 262 -11.94 9.25 7.06
N TYR A 263 -12.23 9.80 5.89
CA TYR A 263 -13.59 10.05 5.44
C TYR A 263 -14.28 8.75 5.05
N PHE A 264 -15.55 8.64 5.42
CA PHE A 264 -16.44 7.56 5.02
C PHE A 264 -17.82 8.13 4.73
N SER A 265 -18.46 7.65 3.67
CA SER A 265 -19.83 7.98 3.31
C SER A 265 -20.63 6.70 3.09
N GLU A 266 -21.63 6.48 3.95
CA GLU A 266 -22.51 5.31 3.84
C GLU A 266 -23.38 5.37 2.59
N SER A 267 -23.85 6.56 2.19
CA SER A 267 -24.68 6.76 1.00
C SER A 267 -23.95 6.46 -0.30
N ASP A 268 -22.63 6.69 -0.30
CA ASP A 268 -21.77 6.46 -1.45
C ASP A 268 -21.23 5.02 -1.49
N SER A 269 -21.35 4.29 -0.37
CA SER A 269 -20.87 2.92 -0.23
C SER A 269 -21.92 1.87 -0.62
N TYR A 270 -21.44 0.66 -0.89
CA TYR A 270 -22.21 -0.58 -1.09
C TYR A 270 -23.10 -0.61 -2.34
N SER A 271 -22.87 0.31 -3.28
CA SER A 271 -23.41 0.26 -4.63
C SER A 271 -22.27 0.04 -5.62
N THR A 272 -22.10 -1.19 -6.09
CA THR A 272 -21.00 -1.57 -7.01
C THR A 272 -20.97 -0.73 -8.28
N LYS A 273 -22.13 -0.28 -8.76
CA LYS A 273 -22.27 0.61 -9.93
C LYS A 273 -21.67 2.00 -9.72
N ASN A 274 -21.54 2.44 -8.47
CA ASN A 274 -20.93 3.72 -8.14
C ASN A 274 -19.41 3.68 -8.26
N PHE A 275 -18.79 2.51 -8.43
CA PHE A 275 -17.33 2.37 -8.49
C PHE A 275 -16.87 2.12 -9.93
N THR A 276 -15.72 2.70 -10.27
CA THR A 276 -14.93 2.42 -11.47
C THR A 276 -13.47 2.28 -11.06
N LEU A 277 -12.66 1.58 -11.83
CA LEU A 277 -11.25 1.44 -11.48
C LEU A 277 -10.51 2.78 -11.60
N TYR A 278 -10.88 3.62 -12.56
CA TYR A 278 -10.19 4.86 -12.87
C TYR A 278 -11.12 6.07 -12.84
N GLU A 279 -10.66 7.16 -12.23
CA GLU A 279 -11.22 8.49 -12.38
C GLU A 279 -10.16 9.45 -12.93
N LEU A 280 -10.61 10.45 -13.68
CA LEU A 280 -9.71 11.46 -14.22
C LEU A 280 -9.16 12.38 -13.11
N THR A 281 -10.10 12.91 -12.32
CA THR A 281 -9.86 13.78 -11.17
C THR A 281 -10.78 13.32 -10.06
N SER A 282 -10.33 13.43 -8.81
CA SER A 282 -11.20 12.98 -7.74
C SER A 282 -12.31 13.95 -7.41
N LYS A 283 -13.45 13.38 -7.05
CA LYS A 283 -14.60 14.10 -6.51
C LYS A 283 -14.31 14.68 -5.12
N ASN A 284 -13.52 13.97 -4.32
CA ASN A 284 -13.46 14.17 -2.86
C ASN A 284 -12.16 14.83 -2.38
N HIS A 285 -11.16 14.98 -3.25
CA HIS A 285 -9.92 15.65 -2.89
C HIS A 285 -9.35 16.45 -4.07
N PRO A 286 -8.56 17.50 -3.79
CA PRO A 286 -7.95 18.31 -4.85
C PRO A 286 -6.93 17.49 -5.66
N ASP A 287 -6.90 17.77 -6.96
CA ASP A 287 -5.95 17.19 -7.95
C ASP A 287 -4.50 17.51 -7.62
N LYS A 288 -4.27 18.72 -7.09
CA LYS A 288 -2.99 19.18 -6.57
C LYS A 288 -2.92 18.86 -5.08
N ARG A 289 -2.58 17.62 -4.74
CA ARG A 289 -1.96 17.39 -3.44
C ARG A 289 -0.48 17.73 -3.54
N GLU A 290 -0.06 18.71 -2.74
CA GLU A 290 1.30 18.69 -2.25
C GLU A 290 1.39 17.43 -1.38
N PHE A 291 1.90 16.33 -1.94
CA PHE A 291 2.29 15.15 -1.15
C PHE A 291 3.11 15.67 0.01
N ASP A 292 2.56 15.57 1.22
CA ASP A 292 2.91 16.36 2.39
C ASP A 292 4.42 16.64 2.46
N LYS A 293 4.88 17.78 1.92
CA LYS A 293 6.26 18.24 2.12
C LYS A 293 6.51 18.64 3.59
N LYS A 294 5.48 18.55 4.46
CA LYS A 294 5.49 19.10 5.81
C LYS A 294 4.65 18.37 6.88
N THR A 295 4.06 17.20 6.65
CA THR A 295 3.75 16.36 7.83
C THR A 295 5.07 15.83 8.32
N ARG A 296 5.56 16.32 9.46
CA ARG A 296 6.67 15.69 10.19
C ARG A 296 6.45 14.19 10.10
N SER A 297 7.34 13.50 9.42
CA SER A 297 7.23 12.06 9.28
C SER A 297 7.27 11.48 10.70
N ASN A 298 6.43 10.47 10.98
CA ASN A 298 6.33 9.94 12.35
C ASN A 298 7.68 9.42 12.88
N TYR A 299 8.62 9.09 11.98
CA TYR A 299 9.91 8.49 12.33
C TYR A 299 11.12 9.38 12.03
N SER A 300 10.94 10.56 11.45
CA SER A 300 12.03 11.53 11.19
C SER A 300 12.87 11.76 12.44
N ASP A 301 12.24 11.97 13.59
CA ASP A 301 12.95 12.31 14.83
C ASP A 301 13.62 11.10 15.47
N LEU A 302 13.13 9.89 15.15
CA LEU A 302 13.61 8.59 15.61
C LEU A 302 14.81 8.10 14.78
N PHE A 303 14.71 8.25 13.45
CA PHE A 303 15.63 7.72 12.46
C PHE A 303 17.00 8.37 12.53
N LYS A 304 18.04 7.54 12.39
CA LYS A 304 19.44 7.99 12.34
C LYS A 304 20.11 7.57 11.05
N SER A 305 20.17 6.27 10.80
CA SER A 305 20.77 5.71 9.60
C SER A 305 20.19 4.34 9.28
N ILE A 306 20.36 3.91 8.04
CA ILE A 306 20.13 2.54 7.59
C ILE A 306 21.34 2.08 6.77
N ILE A 307 21.70 0.81 6.92
CA ILE A 307 22.73 0.15 6.13
C ILE A 307 22.10 -1.07 5.48
N PHE A 308 22.25 -1.21 4.17
CA PHE A 308 22.00 -2.46 3.45
C PHE A 308 23.32 -3.21 3.29
N ILE A 309 23.30 -4.50 3.58
CA ILE A 309 24.46 -5.36 3.69
C ILE A 309 24.22 -6.59 2.81
N ASP A 310 25.18 -6.93 1.96
CA ASP A 310 25.10 -8.17 1.17
C ASP A 310 25.25 -9.40 2.09
N ASN A 311 24.33 -10.37 1.94
CA ASN A 311 24.31 -11.56 2.78
C ASN A 311 25.54 -12.46 2.60
N ASN A 312 26.17 -12.45 1.42
CA ASN A 312 27.26 -13.36 1.10
C ASN A 312 28.61 -12.85 1.62
N SER A 313 28.87 -11.56 1.41
CA SER A 313 30.15 -10.92 1.76
C SER A 313 30.14 -10.25 3.12
N GLY A 314 28.96 -9.94 3.67
CA GLY A 314 28.83 -9.10 4.87
C GLY A 314 29.20 -7.63 4.64
N MET A 315 29.45 -7.22 3.40
CA MET A 315 29.87 -5.87 3.06
C MET A 315 28.67 -4.93 2.91
N PRO A 316 28.80 -3.66 3.34
CA PRO A 316 27.76 -2.66 3.13
C PRO A 316 27.65 -2.34 1.64
N LEU A 317 26.43 -2.49 1.10
CA LEU A 317 26.07 -2.07 -0.25
C LEU A 317 25.73 -0.58 -0.28
N PHE A 318 24.86 -0.16 0.64
CA PHE A 318 24.31 1.20 0.66
C PHE A 318 24.12 1.68 2.10
N THR A 319 24.41 2.95 2.35
CA THR A 319 24.16 3.61 3.63
C THR A 319 23.42 4.92 3.39
N TYR A 320 22.34 5.14 4.15
CA TYR A 320 21.64 6.42 4.19
C TYR A 320 21.55 6.92 5.63
N SER A 321 21.92 8.18 5.84
CA SER A 321 21.92 8.86 7.14
C SER A 321 21.20 10.20 7.02
N LYS A 322 20.49 10.60 8.08
CA LYS A 322 19.71 11.85 8.10
C LYS A 322 20.59 13.10 8.15
N GLU A 323 21.79 12.99 8.72
CA GLU A 323 22.76 14.07 8.87
C GLU A 323 24.18 13.51 8.63
N SER A 324 25.08 14.33 8.08
CA SER A 324 26.53 14.09 8.09
C SER A 324 27.08 14.37 9.50
N ASP A 325 26.65 13.56 10.46
CA ASP A 325 27.11 13.65 11.83
C ASP A 325 28.30 12.70 11.98
N GLU A 326 29.50 13.21 12.26
CA GLU A 326 30.75 12.42 12.36
C GLU A 326 30.63 11.26 13.38
N GLY A 327 29.73 11.39 14.35
CA GLY A 327 29.40 10.34 15.30
C GLY A 327 28.65 9.14 14.70
N ILE A 328 27.89 9.34 13.61
CA ILE A 328 27.15 8.26 12.92
C ILE A 328 28.10 7.41 12.10
N ASP A 329 29.07 8.01 11.39
CA ASP A 329 30.07 7.24 10.62
C ASP A 329 30.95 6.39 11.54
N THR A 330 31.31 6.94 12.70
CA THR A 330 32.03 6.19 13.75
C THR A 330 31.18 5.07 14.35
N LEU A 331 29.87 5.30 14.50
CA LEU A 331 28.94 4.29 15.02
C LEU A 331 28.68 3.17 14.01
N VAL A 332 28.44 3.52 12.75
CA VAL A 332 28.28 2.59 11.63
C VAL A 332 29.56 1.77 11.45
N SER A 333 30.73 2.42 11.42
CA SER A 333 32.02 1.72 11.37
C SER A 333 32.23 0.81 12.57
N GLY A 334 31.91 1.28 13.79
CA GLY A 334 32.03 0.47 15.01
C GLY A 334 31.05 -0.70 15.08
N PHE A 335 29.85 -0.54 14.52
CA PHE A 335 28.88 -1.61 14.37
C PHE A 335 29.34 -2.65 13.34
N LEU A 336 29.81 -2.22 12.17
CA LEU A 336 30.36 -3.11 11.15
C LEU A 336 31.57 -3.90 11.67
N SER A 337 32.45 -3.27 12.48
CA SER A 337 33.54 -3.99 13.16
C SER A 337 33.07 -4.96 14.24
N ALA A 338 31.92 -4.69 14.88
CA ALA A 338 31.31 -5.60 15.86
C ALA A 338 30.47 -6.71 15.21
N MET A 339 30.12 -6.54 13.93
CA MET A 339 29.22 -7.41 13.20
C MET A 339 29.79 -8.83 12.99
N ASP A 340 31.11 -9.00 12.95
CA ASP A 340 31.75 -10.33 12.89
C ASP A 340 31.37 -11.22 14.10
N ASN A 341 31.11 -10.63 15.27
CA ASN A 341 30.59 -11.34 16.45
C ASN A 341 29.07 -11.47 16.44
N PHE A 342 28.36 -10.57 15.77
CA PHE A 342 26.90 -10.54 15.66
C PHE A 342 26.38 -11.60 14.67
N VAL A 343 27.11 -11.82 13.56
CA VAL A 343 26.75 -12.78 12.50
C VAL A 343 26.81 -14.24 12.98
N SER A 344 27.66 -14.56 13.95
CA SER A 344 27.74 -15.91 14.51
C SER A 344 26.55 -16.24 15.43
N GLU A 345 26.03 -15.28 16.20
CA GLU A 345 24.84 -15.44 17.05
C GLU A 345 23.52 -15.43 16.25
N LEU A 346 23.52 -14.82 15.05
CA LEU A 346 22.34 -14.67 14.19
C LEU A 346 22.06 -15.86 13.26
N SER A 347 23.00 -16.80 13.14
CA SER A 347 22.93 -17.91 12.17
C SER A 347 22.19 -19.16 12.69
N THR A 348 21.76 -19.16 13.96
CA THR A 348 21.17 -20.33 14.63
C THR A 348 19.64 -20.35 14.73
N GLU A 349 18.91 -19.29 14.38
CA GLU A 349 17.44 -19.31 14.41
C GLU A 349 16.82 -18.69 13.14
N THR A 350 15.91 -19.44 12.51
CA THR A 350 15.21 -19.14 11.25
C THR A 350 14.11 -18.07 11.39
N SER A 351 14.26 -17.12 12.32
CA SER A 351 13.25 -16.08 12.57
C SER A 351 13.89 -14.75 12.91
N SER A 352 13.68 -13.78 12.02
CA SER A 352 13.68 -12.31 12.22
C SER A 352 14.72 -11.74 13.19
N LEU A 353 15.62 -10.90 12.65
CA LEU A 353 16.53 -10.05 13.42
C LEU A 353 15.79 -9.29 14.54
N ASN A 354 16.11 -9.64 15.79
CA ASN A 354 15.54 -9.02 16.98
C ASN A 354 16.31 -7.73 17.31
N GLU A 355 15.56 -6.70 17.71
CA GLU A 355 16.07 -5.40 18.09
C GLU A 355 17.15 -5.49 19.19
N ILE A 356 18.24 -4.75 19.03
CA ILE A 356 19.31 -4.65 20.05
C ILE A 356 19.56 -3.21 20.47
N ASN A 357 20.03 -3.00 21.71
CA ASN A 357 20.54 -1.72 22.15
C ASN A 357 22.08 -1.71 22.03
N TYR A 358 22.62 -0.88 21.14
CA TYR A 358 24.04 -0.74 20.91
C TYR A 358 24.46 0.72 21.08
N LYS A 359 25.34 0.99 22.05
CA LYS A 359 25.91 2.33 22.34
C LYS A 359 24.84 3.43 22.48
N GLY A 360 23.68 3.10 23.05
CA GLY A 360 22.58 4.05 23.25
C GLY A 360 21.66 4.23 22.05
N PHE A 361 21.82 3.43 20.99
CA PHE A 361 20.92 3.35 19.84
C PHE A 361 20.21 2.01 19.81
N TYR A 362 18.99 2.02 19.29
CA TYR A 362 18.24 0.81 18.98
C TYR A 362 18.54 0.43 17.53
N VAL A 363 18.99 -0.80 17.31
CA VAL A 363 19.25 -1.35 15.98
C VAL A 363 18.16 -2.36 15.68
N GLN A 364 17.28 -2.02 14.74
CA GLN A 364 16.29 -2.93 14.19
C GLN A 364 16.87 -3.53 12.90
N GLY A 365 17.19 -4.82 12.93
CA GLY A 365 17.59 -5.56 11.74
C GLY A 365 16.39 -6.22 11.07
N ASP A 366 16.46 -6.46 9.77
CA ASP A 366 15.68 -7.50 9.10
C ASP A 366 16.46 -8.04 7.88
N GLY A 367 16.09 -9.22 7.40
CA GLY A 367 16.80 -9.94 6.33
C GLY A 367 15.89 -10.31 5.17
N GLY A 368 16.39 -10.09 3.96
CA GLY A 368 15.87 -10.63 2.71
C GLY A 368 16.73 -11.80 2.22
N GLU A 369 16.48 -12.25 0.99
CA GLU A 369 17.19 -13.39 0.40
C GLU A 369 18.64 -13.04 0.07
N LYS A 370 18.89 -11.83 -0.43
CA LYS A 370 20.20 -11.36 -0.91
C LYS A 370 20.85 -10.34 0.03
N VAL A 371 20.07 -9.56 0.76
CA VAL A 371 20.57 -8.48 1.61
C VAL A 371 19.96 -8.54 3.01
N LYS A 372 20.67 -7.98 3.98
CA LYS A 372 20.13 -7.60 5.29
C LYS A 372 20.13 -6.09 5.40
N ALA A 373 19.19 -5.53 6.15
CA ALA A 373 19.25 -4.13 6.53
C ALA A 373 19.33 -3.97 8.04
N ALA A 374 20.13 -2.99 8.48
CA ALA A 374 20.23 -2.56 9.87
C ALA A 374 19.78 -1.10 9.99
N LEU A 375 18.69 -0.88 10.71
CA LEU A 375 18.07 0.42 10.93
C LEU A 375 18.43 0.94 12.33
N PHE A 376 19.12 2.08 12.39
CA PHE A 376 19.56 2.72 13.62
C PHE A 376 18.57 3.80 14.06
N LEU A 377 18.15 3.72 15.31
CA LEU A 377 17.04 4.48 15.88
C LEU A 377 17.39 5.03 17.26
N LYS A 378 16.78 6.16 17.63
CA LYS A 378 16.88 6.72 18.99
C LYS A 378 16.09 5.94 20.04
N SER A 379 15.03 5.24 19.64
CA SER A 379 14.24 4.38 20.50
C SER A 379 13.75 3.14 19.73
N SER A 380 13.13 2.20 20.45
CA SER A 380 12.59 0.96 19.88
C SER A 380 11.64 1.23 18.70
N ALA A 381 11.73 0.39 17.66
CA ALA A 381 10.85 0.40 16.51
C ALA A 381 9.47 -0.17 16.87
N ASP A 382 8.40 0.50 16.45
CA ASP A 382 7.06 -0.07 16.54
C ASP A 382 6.80 -1.11 15.42
N LYS A 383 5.67 -1.82 15.50
CA LYS A 383 5.30 -2.86 14.52
C LYS A 383 5.19 -2.31 13.09
N ILE A 384 4.74 -1.05 12.93
CA ILE A 384 4.58 -0.40 11.63
C ILE A 384 5.95 -0.16 10.98
N LEU A 385 6.91 0.39 11.72
CA LEU A 385 8.26 0.64 11.21
C LEU A 385 8.99 -0.67 10.85
N LYS A 386 8.78 -1.74 11.64
CA LYS A 386 9.32 -3.07 11.32
C LYS A 386 8.75 -3.62 10.01
N GLU A 387 7.43 -3.53 9.80
CA GLU A 387 6.81 -3.94 8.53
C GLU A 387 7.29 -3.09 7.34
N ARG A 388 7.48 -1.78 7.54
CA ARG A 388 8.03 -0.87 6.51
C ARG A 388 9.47 -1.23 6.14
N LEU A 389 10.31 -1.58 7.11
CA LEU A 389 11.68 -2.06 6.87
C LEU A 389 11.67 -3.36 6.05
N LYS A 390 10.82 -4.32 6.41
CA LYS A 390 10.69 -5.58 5.67
C LYS A 390 10.27 -5.37 4.22
N TYR A 391 9.33 -4.45 3.99
CA TYR A 391 8.92 -4.08 2.63
C TYR A 391 10.07 -3.44 1.85
N LEU A 392 10.76 -2.47 2.45
CA LEU A 392 11.91 -1.79 1.85
C LEU A 392 12.97 -2.79 1.39
N ILE A 393 13.31 -3.79 2.22
CA ILE A 393 14.30 -4.82 1.85
C ILE A 393 13.84 -5.61 0.63
N LYS A 394 12.59 -6.08 0.61
CA LYS A 394 12.06 -6.84 -0.54
C LYS A 394 12.06 -6.03 -1.83
N LYS A 395 11.66 -4.75 -1.74
CA LYS A 395 11.65 -3.85 -2.90
C LYS A 395 13.08 -3.58 -3.40
N PHE A 396 14.02 -3.30 -2.49
CA PHE A 396 15.43 -3.13 -2.81
C PHE A 396 16.00 -4.36 -3.54
N GLU A 397 15.71 -5.57 -3.07
CA GLU A 397 16.17 -6.81 -3.72
C GLU A 397 15.58 -7.00 -5.12
N SER A 398 14.28 -6.71 -5.28
CA SER A 398 13.59 -6.86 -6.55
C SER A 398 14.04 -5.83 -7.59
N GLU A 399 14.31 -4.59 -7.18
CA GLU A 399 14.66 -3.50 -8.11
C GLU A 399 16.15 -3.50 -8.46
N TYR A 400 17.01 -3.83 -7.50
CA TYR A 400 18.47 -3.78 -7.67
C TYR A 400 19.09 -5.16 -7.77
N GLU A 401 18.31 -6.17 -8.16
CA GLU A 401 18.76 -7.56 -8.24
C GLU A 401 20.03 -7.68 -9.09
N SER A 402 20.01 -7.06 -10.27
CA SER A 402 21.10 -7.15 -11.24
C SER A 402 22.37 -6.44 -10.75
N GLU A 403 22.20 -5.34 -10.01
CA GLU A 403 23.24 -4.52 -9.42
C GLU A 403 23.89 -5.24 -8.25
N ILE A 404 23.10 -5.93 -7.42
CA ILE A 404 23.60 -6.80 -6.35
C ILE A 404 24.47 -7.92 -6.94
N GLU A 405 24.04 -8.57 -8.03
CA GLU A 405 24.83 -9.63 -8.66
C GLU A 405 26.10 -9.08 -9.35
N LYS A 406 26.06 -7.87 -9.93
CA LYS A 406 27.25 -7.17 -10.44
C LYS A 406 28.24 -6.87 -9.32
N PHE A 407 27.77 -6.39 -8.17
CA PHE A 407 28.60 -6.20 -6.99
C PHE A 407 29.27 -7.51 -6.56
N ARG A 408 28.51 -8.61 -6.44
CA ARG A 408 29.04 -9.93 -6.03
C ARG A 408 30.10 -10.47 -6.99
N SER A 409 29.90 -10.30 -8.28
CA SER A 409 30.78 -10.87 -9.31
C SER A 409 32.03 -10.03 -9.59
N LYS A 410 31.94 -8.69 -9.47
CA LYS A 410 33.00 -7.77 -9.89
C LYS A 410 33.52 -6.84 -8.78
N GLY A 411 32.89 -6.85 -7.60
CA GLY A 411 33.18 -5.89 -6.54
C GLY A 411 32.76 -4.46 -6.89
N ASP A 412 31.88 -4.27 -7.88
CA ASP A 412 31.47 -2.95 -8.34
C ASP A 412 30.45 -2.33 -7.38
N VAL A 413 30.91 -1.32 -6.62
CA VAL A 413 30.11 -0.56 -5.66
C VAL A 413 29.56 0.75 -6.25
N SER A 414 29.95 1.11 -7.47
CA SER A 414 29.71 2.44 -8.03
C SER A 414 28.22 2.79 -8.14
N PHE A 415 27.38 1.79 -8.44
CA PHE A 415 25.93 1.97 -8.55
C PHE A 415 25.29 2.39 -7.22
N PHE A 416 25.72 1.79 -6.10
CA PHE A 416 25.12 2.04 -4.80
C PHE A 416 25.68 3.31 -4.15
N GLN A 417 26.91 3.70 -4.47
CA GLN A 417 27.52 4.90 -3.89
C GLN A 417 26.74 6.17 -4.24
N ASN A 418 26.22 6.85 -3.21
CA ASN A 418 25.48 8.12 -3.33
C ASN A 418 24.26 8.07 -4.25
N ASN A 419 23.65 6.88 -4.42
CA ASN A 419 22.46 6.73 -5.24
C ASN A 419 21.27 7.48 -4.62
N LYS A 420 20.83 8.55 -5.30
CA LYS A 420 19.77 9.42 -4.81
C LYS A 420 18.39 8.75 -4.86
N ASP A 421 18.17 7.86 -5.81
CA ASP A 421 16.90 7.16 -5.97
C ASP A 421 16.69 6.20 -4.79
N ILE A 422 17.70 5.41 -4.43
CA ILE A 422 17.68 4.56 -3.22
C ILE A 422 17.44 5.41 -1.96
N ALA A 423 18.13 6.55 -1.84
CA ALA A 423 17.95 7.44 -0.70
C ALA A 423 16.54 8.02 -0.61
N GLU A 424 15.91 8.32 -1.75
CA GLU A 424 14.53 8.80 -1.83
C GLU A 424 13.53 7.70 -1.48
N GLU A 425 13.76 6.48 -1.96
CA GLU A 425 12.97 5.30 -1.61
C GLU A 425 12.98 5.04 -0.10
N VAL A 426 14.16 5.06 0.54
CA VAL A 426 14.30 4.92 1.99
C VAL A 426 13.47 5.99 2.73
N ARG A 427 13.59 7.25 2.32
CA ARG A 427 12.83 8.36 2.93
C ARG A 427 11.33 8.15 2.80
N ASN A 428 10.87 7.75 1.62
CA ASN A 428 9.45 7.61 1.32
C ASN A 428 8.84 6.41 2.05
N ILE A 429 9.50 5.24 2.03
CA ILE A 429 8.99 4.00 2.61
C ILE A 429 9.05 4.04 4.14
N LEU A 430 10.17 4.47 4.72
CA LEU A 430 10.29 4.55 6.17
C LEU A 430 9.58 5.79 6.73
N LYS A 431 9.18 6.73 5.86
CA LYS A 431 8.69 8.06 6.24
C LYS A 431 9.70 8.67 7.22
N VAL A 432 10.90 9.08 6.76
CA VAL A 432 12.00 9.63 7.61
C VAL A 432 12.58 10.94 7.13
#